data_AF-A0A9W8UMX8-F1
#
_entry.id   AF-A0A9W8UMX8-F1
#
_cell.length_a   1.000
_cell.length_b   1.000
_cell.length_c   1.000
_cell.angle_alpha   90.00
_cell.angle_beta   90.00
_cell.angle_gamma   90.00
#
_symmetry.space_group_name_H-M   'P 1'
#
loop_
_entity.id
_entity.type
_entity.pdbx_description
1 polymer ?
#
loop_
_entity_poly.entity_id
_entity_poly.type
_entity_poly.pdbx_seq_one_letter_code
_entity_poly.pdbx_strand_id
1 'polypeptide(L)'
;MLIQESHVDVKTTANGKASTMRIFVFHPAIPGFPNARFPGVCLFSEIYQVTGPVARFARQIAGQGYIVAAPSSYHDFTGPEPLKYDVADTDKGNQYKIQKTLESYDADSYATVDHLLSLPTCTGLIGATGMCLGGHLAVRAALDPRITACVAYFATDIHSRTLGPHDAANTSTDAPPDSIHTLDQFDKFKGEAAMIFGVKDTHVPDAGRDLIRAKMRAAGVVASFHEFAWAQHAFIRDELSKGRYDPAVTKLLSSTTARIHCKRLHFETALRVTCSKYVSKSLKK
;
A
#
# COMPACT_ATOMS: atom_id res chain seq x y z
N MET A 1 0.34 21.17 4.08
CA MET A 1 -1.10 21.36 4.39
C MET A 1 -1.34 21.00 5.85
N LEU A 2 -2.38 21.55 6.48
CA LEU A 2 -2.81 21.05 7.79
C LEU A 2 -3.46 19.68 7.61
N ILE A 3 -3.49 18.87 8.65
CA ILE A 3 -4.03 17.51 8.62
C ILE A 3 -5.04 17.37 9.75
N GLN A 4 -6.22 16.86 9.42
CA GLN A 4 -7.23 16.43 10.39
C GLN A 4 -7.23 14.91 10.42
N GLU A 5 -7.13 14.36 11.63
CA GLU A 5 -7.13 12.92 11.86
C GLU A 5 -8.46 12.49 12.45
N SER A 6 -9.04 11.45 11.88
CA SER A 6 -10.28 10.83 12.35
C SER A 6 -10.23 9.33 12.07
N HIS A 7 -11.33 8.64 12.36
CA HIS A 7 -11.51 7.27 11.93
C HIS A 7 -12.98 7.02 11.62
N VAL A 8 -13.23 5.98 10.84
CA VAL A 8 -14.56 5.40 10.64
C VAL A 8 -14.48 3.90 10.89
N ASP A 9 -15.53 3.33 11.45
CA ASP A 9 -15.67 1.89 11.62
C ASP A 9 -16.67 1.38 10.56
N VAL A 10 -16.22 0.48 9.70
CA VAL A 10 -17.02 -0.08 8.60
C VAL A 10 -17.28 -1.56 8.83
N LYS A 11 -18.46 -2.04 8.44
CA LYS A 11 -18.76 -3.48 8.46
C LYS A 11 -18.13 -4.14 7.24
N THR A 12 -17.41 -5.22 7.48
CA THR A 12 -16.87 -6.08 6.43
C THR A 12 -17.42 -7.49 6.62
N THR A 13 -17.64 -8.19 5.51
CA THR A 13 -18.10 -9.58 5.51
C THR A 13 -17.29 -10.35 4.50
N ALA A 14 -16.62 -11.41 4.96
CA ALA A 14 -15.90 -12.33 4.09
C ALA A 14 -16.04 -13.75 4.64
N ASN A 15 -16.17 -14.74 3.74
CA ASN A 15 -16.30 -16.16 4.10
C ASN A 15 -17.39 -16.43 5.15
N GLY A 16 -18.52 -15.72 5.05
CA GLY A 16 -19.64 -15.86 5.98
C GLY A 16 -19.41 -15.27 7.38
N LYS A 17 -18.27 -14.62 7.64
CA LYS A 17 -17.97 -13.96 8.91
C LYS A 17 -18.05 -12.44 8.74
N ALA A 18 -18.84 -11.80 9.59
CA ALA A 18 -18.90 -10.34 9.69
C ALA A 18 -17.98 -9.84 10.78
N SER A 19 -17.33 -8.71 10.54
CA SER A 19 -16.48 -8.01 11.50
C SER A 19 -16.59 -6.50 11.30
N THR A 20 -15.90 -5.73 12.15
CA THR A 20 -15.90 -4.27 12.09
C THR A 20 -14.46 -3.79 11.95
N MET A 21 -14.13 -3.23 10.81
CA MET A 21 -12.80 -2.73 10.50
C MET A 21 -12.73 -1.23 10.76
N ARG A 22 -11.69 -0.79 11.49
CA ARG A 22 -11.38 0.63 11.62
C ARG A 22 -10.56 1.09 10.41
N ILE A 23 -10.98 2.20 9.82
CA ILE A 23 -10.20 2.94 8.83
C ILE A 23 -9.77 4.24 9.48
N PHE A 24 -8.46 4.40 9.70
CA PHE A 24 -7.89 5.67 10.15
C PHE A 24 -7.77 6.61 8.97
N VAL A 25 -8.26 7.85 9.13
CA VAL A 25 -8.33 8.84 8.05
C VAL A 25 -7.42 10.02 8.38
N PHE A 26 -6.54 10.36 7.44
CA PHE A 26 -5.66 11.52 7.50
C PHE A 26 -6.07 12.46 6.37
N HIS A 27 -6.87 13.47 6.71
CA HIS A 27 -7.50 14.34 5.74
C HIS A 27 -6.74 15.68 5.64
N PRO A 28 -6.27 16.08 4.44
CA PRO A 28 -5.68 17.40 4.25
C PRO A 28 -6.74 18.49 4.42
N ALA A 29 -6.38 19.55 5.14
CA ALA A 29 -7.25 20.72 5.34
C ALA A 29 -6.51 21.98 4.89
N ILE A 30 -7.24 22.85 4.18
CA ILE A 30 -6.76 24.16 3.73
C ILE A 30 -7.68 25.23 4.35
N PRO A 31 -7.17 26.10 5.24
CA PRO A 31 -7.96 27.19 5.80
C PRO A 31 -8.62 28.04 4.71
N GLY A 32 -9.92 28.29 4.86
CA GLY A 32 -10.72 29.04 3.88
C GLY A 32 -11.25 28.22 2.69
N PHE A 33 -10.91 26.93 2.58
CA PHE A 33 -11.36 26.06 1.48
C PHE A 33 -11.96 24.74 2.03
N PRO A 34 -13.11 24.77 2.72
CA PRO A 34 -13.71 23.59 3.34
C PRO A 34 -14.15 22.51 2.33
N ASN A 35 -14.40 22.90 1.08
CA ASN A 35 -14.82 22.00 -0.01
C ASN A 35 -13.66 21.64 -0.96
N ALA A 36 -12.40 21.84 -0.56
CA ALA A 36 -11.27 21.43 -1.37
C ALA A 36 -11.31 19.91 -1.61
N ARG A 37 -11.16 19.50 -2.88
CA ARG A 37 -11.16 18.10 -3.28
C ARG A 37 -9.74 17.57 -3.45
N PHE A 38 -9.52 16.34 -3.02
CA PHE A 38 -8.24 15.66 -3.00
C PHE A 38 -8.37 14.23 -3.52
N PRO A 39 -7.35 13.69 -4.21
CA PRO A 39 -7.28 12.26 -4.48
C PRO A 39 -7.15 11.42 -3.20
N GLY A 40 -7.66 10.20 -3.23
CA GLY A 40 -7.59 9.24 -2.13
C GLY A 40 -6.41 8.28 -2.26
N VAL A 41 -5.84 7.85 -1.13
CA VAL A 41 -4.80 6.82 -1.06
C VAL A 41 -5.14 5.80 0.03
N CYS A 42 -5.30 4.54 -0.37
CA CYS A 42 -5.34 3.42 0.57
C CYS A 42 -3.92 3.13 1.07
N LEU A 43 -3.68 3.22 2.38
CA LEU A 43 -2.40 2.91 3.01
C LEU A 43 -2.49 1.64 3.83
N PHE A 44 -1.88 0.56 3.35
CA PHE A 44 -1.85 -0.71 4.05
C PHE A 44 -0.62 -0.83 4.95
N SER A 45 -0.84 -1.24 6.19
CA SER A 45 0.21 -1.38 7.21
C SER A 45 1.05 -2.64 7.05
N GLU A 46 2.16 -2.68 7.78
CA GLU A 46 2.90 -3.91 8.06
C GLU A 46 2.06 -4.87 8.93
N ILE A 47 2.66 -5.97 9.38
CA ILE A 47 2.05 -6.97 10.29
C ILE A 47 1.72 -6.43 11.70
N TYR A 48 1.87 -5.13 11.95
CA TYR A 48 1.70 -4.49 13.26
C TYR A 48 0.48 -3.56 13.35
N GLN A 49 -0.39 -3.59 12.34
CA GLN A 49 -1.47 -2.60 12.16
C GLN A 49 -0.94 -1.16 12.04
N VAL A 50 -1.78 -0.16 12.31
CA VAL A 50 -1.46 1.26 12.12
C VAL A 50 -0.62 1.78 13.30
N THR A 51 0.68 1.52 13.26
CA THR A 51 1.66 1.99 14.26
C THR A 51 2.02 3.47 14.08
N GLY A 52 2.80 4.02 15.02
CA GLY A 52 3.35 5.38 14.94
C GLY A 52 4.07 5.69 13.62
N PRO A 53 5.01 4.84 13.16
CA PRO A 53 5.62 4.97 11.83
C PRO A 53 4.61 5.01 10.67
N VAL A 54 3.61 4.12 10.68
CA VAL A 54 2.58 4.08 9.62
C VAL A 54 1.74 5.36 9.65
N ALA A 55 1.32 5.82 10.82
CA ALA A 55 0.58 7.07 10.96
C ALA A 55 1.40 8.30 10.54
N ARG A 56 2.71 8.33 10.83
CA ARG A 56 3.61 9.38 10.30
C ARG A 56 3.72 9.33 8.78
N PHE A 57 3.83 8.15 8.20
CA PHE A 57 3.86 7.99 6.75
C PHE A 57 2.54 8.47 6.11
N ALA A 58 1.40 8.14 6.72
CA ALA A 58 0.08 8.65 6.32
C ALA A 58 0.03 10.18 6.37
N ARG A 59 0.51 10.81 7.46
CA ARG A 59 0.60 12.27 7.57
C ARG A 59 1.50 12.88 6.50
N GLN A 60 2.63 12.26 6.17
CA GLN A 60 3.51 12.76 5.11
C GLN A 60 2.81 12.76 3.75
N ILE A 61 2.07 11.69 3.43
CA ILE A 61 1.27 11.61 2.20
C ILE A 61 0.13 12.63 2.23
N ALA A 62 -0.60 12.74 3.34
CA ALA A 62 -1.68 13.71 3.49
C ALA A 62 -1.19 15.16 3.40
N GLY A 63 -0.01 15.45 3.95
CA GLY A 63 0.65 16.75 3.85
C GLY A 63 0.98 17.17 2.42
N GLN A 64 1.04 16.23 1.47
CA GLN A 64 1.20 16.44 0.03
C GLN A 64 -0.14 16.57 -0.73
N GLY A 65 -1.28 16.42 -0.06
CA GLY A 65 -2.61 16.72 -0.59
C GLY A 65 -3.46 15.50 -0.94
N TYR A 66 -3.19 14.36 -0.31
CA TYR A 66 -3.98 13.15 -0.51
C TYR A 66 -4.83 12.87 0.72
N ILE A 67 -6.08 12.45 0.56
CA ILE A 67 -6.82 11.85 1.68
C ILE A 67 -6.27 10.44 1.87
N VAL A 68 -5.70 10.14 3.04
CA VAL A 68 -5.15 8.80 3.31
C VAL A 68 -6.11 8.03 4.18
N ALA A 69 -6.48 6.82 3.74
CA ALA A 69 -7.26 5.86 4.49
C ALA A 69 -6.41 4.64 4.82
N ALA A 70 -6.16 4.39 6.11
CA ALA A 70 -5.34 3.29 6.60
C ALA A 70 -6.21 2.27 7.37
N PRO A 71 -6.63 1.15 6.75
CA PRO A 71 -7.43 0.13 7.41
C PRO A 71 -6.63 -0.71 8.41
N SER A 72 -7.25 -1.09 9.53
CA SER A 72 -6.72 -2.06 10.50
C SER A 72 -6.87 -3.49 9.98
N SER A 73 -5.81 -4.08 9.41
CA SER A 73 -5.90 -5.32 8.62
C SER A 73 -6.31 -6.59 9.38
N TYR A 74 -6.27 -6.61 10.72
CA TYR A 74 -6.52 -7.81 11.52
C TYR A 74 -7.78 -7.76 12.37
N HIS A 75 -8.76 -6.94 11.97
CA HIS A 75 -10.06 -6.80 12.63
C HIS A 75 -10.84 -8.13 12.77
N ASP A 76 -10.51 -9.17 12.00
CA ASP A 76 -11.06 -10.52 12.15
C ASP A 76 -10.64 -11.22 13.46
N PHE A 77 -9.52 -10.79 14.04
CA PHE A 77 -8.84 -11.47 15.16
C PHE A 77 -8.59 -10.57 16.36
N THR A 78 -8.39 -9.27 16.16
CA THR A 78 -8.02 -8.33 17.23
C THR A 78 -8.55 -6.91 16.95
N GLY A 79 -8.51 -6.05 17.97
CA GLY A 79 -8.93 -4.65 17.88
C GLY A 79 -8.01 -3.82 16.99
N PRO A 80 -8.35 -2.56 16.69
CA PRO A 80 -7.60 -1.72 15.76
C PRO A 80 -6.29 -1.16 16.32
N GLU A 81 -5.97 -1.45 17.59
CA GLU A 81 -4.78 -0.96 18.26
C GLU A 81 -3.49 -1.50 17.63
N PRO A 82 -2.42 -0.69 17.54
CA PRO A 82 -1.16 -1.15 17.00
C PRO A 82 -0.58 -2.30 17.82
N LEU A 83 -0.09 -3.32 17.13
CA LEU A 83 0.71 -4.38 17.74
C LEU A 83 2.12 -3.85 18.04
N LYS A 84 2.73 -4.38 19.08
CA LYS A 84 4.07 -3.95 19.53
C LYS A 84 5.15 -4.55 18.64
N TYR A 85 6.27 -3.85 18.53
CA TYR A 85 7.49 -4.36 17.91
C TYR A 85 8.27 -5.28 18.88
N ASP A 86 7.58 -6.28 19.42
CA ASP A 86 8.17 -7.34 20.24
C ASP A 86 7.98 -8.71 19.56
N VAL A 87 8.59 -9.75 20.12
CA VAL A 87 8.54 -11.10 19.54
C VAL A 87 7.11 -11.65 19.53
N ALA A 88 6.38 -11.51 20.63
CA ALA A 88 5.04 -12.08 20.78
C ALA A 88 4.05 -11.49 19.76
N ASP A 89 4.06 -10.18 19.57
CA ASP A 89 3.18 -9.50 18.63
C ASP A 89 3.68 -9.63 17.18
N THR A 90 4.98 -9.81 16.96
CA THR A 90 5.52 -10.23 15.65
C THR A 90 5.01 -11.62 15.26
N ASP A 91 5.01 -12.57 16.20
CA ASP A 91 4.51 -13.92 15.95
C ASP A 91 3.01 -13.92 15.67
N LYS A 92 2.22 -13.17 16.45
CA LYS A 92 0.78 -12.96 16.16
C LYS A 92 0.56 -12.35 14.80
N GLY A 93 1.29 -11.28 14.46
CA GLY A 93 1.17 -10.62 13.15
C GLY A 93 1.48 -11.57 12.00
N ASN A 94 2.49 -12.43 12.14
CA ASN A 94 2.79 -13.47 11.15
C ASN A 94 1.73 -14.58 11.11
N GLN A 95 1.16 -14.95 12.25
CA GLN A 95 0.07 -15.91 12.31
C GLN A 95 -1.20 -15.35 11.64
N TYR A 96 -1.56 -14.10 11.90
CA TYR A 96 -2.75 -13.48 11.31
C TYR A 96 -2.63 -13.34 9.79
N LYS A 97 -1.45 -13.00 9.24
CA LYS A 97 -1.30 -12.88 7.77
C LYS A 97 -1.50 -14.20 7.01
N ILE A 98 -1.20 -15.34 7.65
CA ILE A 98 -1.39 -16.67 7.03
C ILE A 98 -2.78 -17.25 7.35
N GLN A 99 -3.43 -16.82 8.43
CA GLN A 99 -4.80 -17.25 8.76
C GLN A 99 -5.85 -16.44 8.00
N LYS A 100 -5.64 -15.15 7.78
CA LYS A 100 -6.58 -14.29 7.05
C LYS A 100 -6.59 -14.65 5.58
N THR A 101 -7.76 -15.02 5.08
CA THR A 101 -7.97 -15.35 3.67
C THR A 101 -7.79 -14.13 2.76
N LEU A 102 -7.41 -14.39 1.52
CA LEU A 102 -7.25 -13.36 0.49
C LEU A 102 -8.55 -12.58 0.21
N GLU A 103 -9.70 -13.25 0.25
CA GLU A 103 -11.03 -12.66 0.07
C GLU A 103 -11.38 -11.67 1.20
N SER A 104 -10.93 -11.96 2.43
CA SER A 104 -11.09 -11.04 3.56
C SER A 104 -10.21 -9.79 3.39
N TYR A 105 -9.00 -9.92 2.83
CA TYR A 105 -8.20 -8.75 2.44
C TYR A 105 -8.84 -7.95 1.30
N ASP A 106 -9.47 -8.61 0.33
CA ASP A 106 -10.17 -7.93 -0.77
C ASP A 106 -11.37 -7.13 -0.25
N ALA A 107 -12.17 -7.72 0.66
CA ALA A 107 -13.29 -7.03 1.31
C ALA A 107 -12.84 -5.77 2.05
N ASP A 108 -11.71 -5.82 2.76
CA ASP A 108 -11.11 -4.67 3.44
C ASP A 108 -10.69 -3.57 2.46
N SER A 109 -10.04 -3.97 1.37
CA SER A 109 -9.64 -3.04 0.32
C SER A 109 -10.85 -2.35 -0.30
N TYR A 110 -11.89 -3.11 -0.65
CA TYR A 110 -13.12 -2.56 -1.23
C TYR A 110 -13.80 -1.58 -0.28
N ALA A 111 -13.96 -1.94 1.00
CA ALA A 111 -14.56 -1.06 1.99
C ALA A 111 -13.73 0.24 2.20
N THR A 112 -12.40 0.15 2.10
CA THR A 112 -11.51 1.31 2.19
C THR A 112 -11.66 2.24 0.98
N VAL A 113 -11.74 1.67 -0.23
CA VAL A 113 -11.98 2.42 -1.48
C VAL A 113 -13.37 3.06 -1.46
N ASP A 114 -14.40 2.32 -1.05
CA ASP A 114 -15.78 2.81 -0.96
C ASP A 114 -15.88 3.98 0.03
N HIS A 115 -15.20 3.87 1.17
CA HIS A 115 -15.15 4.98 2.13
C HIS A 115 -14.50 6.22 1.50
N LEU A 116 -13.34 6.10 0.85
CA LEU A 116 -12.70 7.24 0.19
C LEU A 116 -13.61 7.86 -0.88
N LEU A 117 -14.27 7.05 -1.70
CA LEU A 117 -15.16 7.53 -2.76
C LEU A 117 -16.46 8.15 -2.22
N SER A 118 -16.88 7.79 -1.00
CA SER A 118 -18.05 8.39 -0.35
C SER A 118 -17.83 9.83 0.12
N LEU A 119 -16.57 10.25 0.27
CA LEU A 119 -16.24 11.58 0.76
C LEU A 119 -16.52 12.63 -0.34
N PRO A 120 -17.30 13.69 -0.07
CA PRO A 120 -17.52 14.77 -1.05
C PRO A 120 -16.23 15.52 -1.40
N THR A 121 -15.23 15.46 -0.51
CA THR A 121 -13.88 16.00 -0.68
C THR A 121 -12.94 15.06 -1.44
N CYS A 122 -13.38 13.88 -1.86
CA CYS A 122 -12.59 13.00 -2.73
C CYS A 122 -12.80 13.38 -4.20
N THR A 123 -11.73 13.43 -4.99
CA THR A 123 -11.80 13.67 -6.46
C THR A 123 -12.40 12.50 -7.24
N GLY A 124 -12.46 11.31 -6.63
CA GLY A 124 -12.78 10.05 -7.30
C GLY A 124 -11.54 9.29 -7.80
N LEU A 125 -10.35 9.90 -7.75
CA LEU A 125 -9.09 9.25 -8.12
C LEU A 125 -8.47 8.56 -6.90
N ILE A 126 -8.20 7.26 -7.01
CA ILE A 126 -7.67 6.44 -5.91
C ILE A 126 -6.32 5.80 -6.29
N GLY A 127 -5.38 5.87 -5.35
CA GLY A 127 -4.14 5.10 -5.36
C GLY A 127 -4.03 4.16 -4.15
N ALA A 128 -3.04 3.28 -4.19
CA ALA A 128 -2.71 2.38 -3.09
C ALA A 128 -1.22 2.41 -2.78
N THR A 129 -0.88 2.31 -1.50
CA THR A 129 0.51 2.14 -1.06
C THR A 129 0.58 1.34 0.24
N GLY A 130 1.76 0.82 0.56
CA GLY A 130 1.99 0.11 1.80
C GLY A 130 3.36 -0.53 1.86
N MET A 131 3.66 -1.13 3.00
CA MET A 131 5.01 -1.59 3.36
C MET A 131 4.98 -3.03 3.88
N CYS A 132 5.95 -3.86 3.50
CA CYS A 132 6.01 -5.27 3.92
C CYS A 132 4.74 -6.01 3.49
N LEU A 133 3.95 -6.53 4.43
CA LEU A 133 2.59 -7.03 4.21
C LEU A 133 1.75 -6.01 3.43
N GLY A 134 1.77 -4.75 3.87
CA GLY A 134 1.04 -3.68 3.22
C GLY A 134 1.51 -3.39 1.79
N GLY A 135 2.75 -3.72 1.45
CA GLY A 135 3.25 -3.64 0.08
C GLY A 135 2.55 -4.68 -0.79
N HIS A 136 2.39 -5.91 -0.29
CA HIS A 136 1.58 -6.94 -0.96
C HIS A 136 0.13 -6.50 -1.08
N LEU A 137 -0.48 -6.06 0.03
CA LEU A 137 -1.88 -5.63 0.05
C LEU A 137 -2.13 -4.45 -0.90
N ALA A 138 -1.19 -3.52 -1.06
CA ALA A 138 -1.31 -2.45 -2.06
C ALA A 138 -1.35 -2.99 -3.50
N VAL A 139 -0.49 -3.96 -3.83
CA VAL A 139 -0.51 -4.60 -5.15
C VAL A 139 -1.79 -5.39 -5.37
N ARG A 140 -2.26 -6.11 -4.35
CA ARG A 140 -3.52 -6.86 -4.41
C ARG A 140 -4.73 -5.94 -4.54
N ALA A 141 -4.78 -4.85 -3.77
CA ALA A 141 -5.81 -3.83 -3.86
C ALA A 141 -5.87 -3.24 -5.27
N ALA A 142 -4.72 -3.00 -5.90
CA ALA A 142 -4.63 -2.46 -7.26
C ALA A 142 -5.06 -3.43 -8.38
N LEU A 143 -5.52 -4.63 -8.04
CA LEU A 143 -6.29 -5.49 -8.96
C LEU A 143 -7.73 -4.96 -9.15
N ASP A 144 -8.22 -4.13 -8.22
CA ASP A 144 -9.44 -3.34 -8.40
C ASP A 144 -9.19 -2.23 -9.44
N PRO A 145 -9.95 -2.16 -10.54
CA PRO A 145 -9.75 -1.17 -11.59
C PRO A 145 -9.95 0.28 -11.13
N ARG A 146 -10.56 0.51 -9.96
CA ARG A 146 -10.72 1.85 -9.36
C ARG A 146 -9.39 2.42 -8.86
N ILE A 147 -8.39 1.58 -8.60
CA ILE A 147 -7.06 1.99 -8.17
C ILE A 147 -6.14 2.12 -9.39
N THR A 148 -5.68 3.34 -9.67
CA THR A 148 -4.94 3.66 -10.91
C THR A 148 -3.44 3.89 -10.70
N ALA A 149 -3.00 3.90 -9.44
CA ALA A 149 -1.62 4.08 -9.03
C ALA A 149 -1.30 3.21 -7.80
N CYS A 150 -0.22 2.44 -7.87
CA CYS A 150 0.24 1.59 -6.77
C CYS A 150 1.72 1.85 -6.47
N VAL A 151 2.06 2.07 -5.20
CA VAL A 151 3.46 2.14 -4.76
C VAL A 151 3.67 1.15 -3.62
N ALA A 152 4.40 0.07 -3.90
CA ALA A 152 4.57 -1.05 -2.98
C ALA A 152 6.02 -1.12 -2.48
N TYR A 153 6.20 -1.00 -1.17
CA TYR A 153 7.50 -1.07 -0.51
C TYR A 153 7.72 -2.49 0.04
N PHE A 154 8.78 -3.13 -0.46
CA PHE A 154 9.27 -4.46 -0.08
C PHE A 154 8.13 -5.45 0.17
N ALA A 155 7.28 -5.58 -0.85
CA ALA A 155 6.08 -6.42 -0.82
C ALA A 155 6.46 -7.90 -0.59
N THR A 156 6.26 -8.36 0.64
CA THR A 156 6.57 -9.74 1.03
C THR A 156 5.52 -10.70 0.46
N ASP A 157 5.81 -12.00 0.49
CA ASP A 157 4.83 -13.08 0.25
C ASP A 157 4.21 -13.16 -1.17
N ILE A 158 4.35 -12.14 -2.03
CA ILE A 158 3.89 -12.20 -3.44
C ILE A 158 4.59 -13.36 -4.18
N HIS A 159 5.92 -13.36 -4.15
CA HIS A 159 6.78 -14.30 -4.89
C HIS A 159 6.68 -15.76 -4.40
N SER A 160 6.19 -15.99 -3.19
CA SER A 160 6.14 -17.31 -2.55
C SER A 160 4.72 -17.85 -2.36
N ARG A 161 3.69 -17.07 -2.73
CA ARG A 161 2.29 -17.45 -2.54
C ARG A 161 1.90 -17.78 -1.09
N THR A 162 2.45 -17.02 -0.15
CA THR A 162 2.33 -17.28 1.31
C THR A 162 1.43 -16.29 2.05
N LEU A 163 0.75 -15.38 1.35
CA LEU A 163 -0.29 -14.54 1.97
C LEU A 163 -1.61 -15.32 2.02
N GLY A 164 -2.20 -15.40 3.21
CA GLY A 164 -3.37 -16.21 3.49
C GLY A 164 -3.08 -17.71 3.59
N PRO A 165 -4.12 -18.55 3.79
CA PRO A 165 -3.96 -19.97 4.02
C PRO A 165 -3.26 -20.66 2.84
N HIS A 166 -2.22 -21.44 3.15
CA HIS A 166 -1.42 -22.19 2.19
C HIS A 166 -0.81 -23.43 2.87
N ASP A 167 -0.55 -24.48 2.10
CA ASP A 167 0.09 -25.69 2.62
C ASP A 167 1.62 -25.54 2.73
N ALA A 168 2.22 -24.89 1.73
CA ALA A 168 3.66 -24.63 1.66
C ALA A 168 3.94 -23.43 0.75
N ALA A 169 5.11 -22.81 0.92
CA ALA A 169 5.58 -21.79 0.01
C ALA A 169 5.72 -22.35 -1.42
N ASN A 170 5.15 -21.64 -2.39
CA ASN A 170 5.22 -21.97 -3.80
C ASN A 170 5.86 -20.83 -4.60
N THR A 171 7.15 -21.02 -4.91
CA THR A 171 7.98 -20.11 -5.71
C THR A 171 8.04 -20.50 -7.18
N SER A 172 7.20 -21.42 -7.64
CA SER A 172 7.15 -21.84 -9.05
C SER A 172 6.80 -20.67 -9.96
N THR A 173 7.42 -20.68 -11.15
CA THR A 173 7.04 -19.80 -12.25
C THR A 173 5.62 -20.08 -12.73
N ASP A 174 5.16 -21.32 -12.62
CA ASP A 174 3.82 -21.71 -13.06
C ASP A 174 2.79 -21.43 -11.97
N ALA A 175 1.63 -20.93 -12.38
CA ALA A 175 0.51 -20.72 -11.48
C ALA A 175 -0.12 -22.08 -11.14
N PRO A 176 -0.48 -22.34 -9.88
CA PRO A 176 -1.43 -23.40 -9.57
C PRO A 176 -2.73 -23.23 -10.37
N PRO A 177 -3.42 -24.32 -10.74
CA PRO A 177 -4.76 -24.23 -11.32
C PRO A 177 -5.67 -23.37 -10.45
N ASP A 178 -6.43 -22.48 -11.09
CA ASP A 178 -7.40 -21.58 -10.43
C ASP A 178 -6.82 -20.70 -9.31
N SER A 179 -5.50 -20.43 -9.36
CA SER A 179 -4.83 -19.60 -8.33
C SER A 179 -5.42 -18.19 -8.27
N ILE A 180 -5.95 -17.84 -7.10
CA ILE A 180 -6.41 -16.49 -6.77
C ILE A 180 -5.32 -15.63 -6.11
N HIS A 181 -4.10 -16.18 -5.99
CA HIS A 181 -3.00 -15.47 -5.35
C HIS A 181 -2.53 -14.29 -6.20
N THR A 182 -2.09 -13.20 -5.56
CA THR A 182 -1.77 -11.92 -6.20
C THR A 182 -0.79 -12.06 -7.38
N LEU A 183 0.22 -12.93 -7.27
CA LEU A 183 1.22 -13.16 -8.31
C LEU A 183 0.63 -13.68 -9.63
N ASP A 184 -0.52 -14.35 -9.56
CA ASP A 184 -1.17 -15.01 -10.69
C ASP A 184 -2.37 -14.21 -11.25
N GLN A 185 -2.58 -12.99 -10.76
CA GLN A 185 -3.75 -12.16 -11.05
C GLN A 185 -3.39 -10.80 -11.67
N PHE A 186 -2.15 -10.62 -12.11
CA PHE A 186 -1.66 -9.33 -12.64
C PHE A 186 -2.31 -8.88 -13.94
N ASP A 187 -2.99 -9.76 -14.69
CA ASP A 187 -3.80 -9.42 -15.87
C ASP A 187 -4.97 -8.47 -15.53
N LYS A 188 -5.43 -8.51 -14.28
CA LYS A 188 -6.46 -7.60 -13.75
C LYS A 188 -5.94 -6.19 -13.46
N PHE A 189 -4.63 -6.02 -13.30
CA PHE A 189 -4.03 -4.74 -12.93
C PHE A 189 -4.14 -3.72 -14.08
N LYS A 190 -4.82 -2.59 -13.86
CA LYS A 190 -5.02 -1.53 -14.88
C LYS A 190 -4.24 -0.23 -14.60
N GLY A 191 -3.65 -0.11 -13.41
CA GLY A 191 -2.91 1.08 -12.97
C GLY A 191 -1.45 1.15 -13.43
N GLU A 192 -0.72 2.12 -12.89
CA GLU A 192 0.75 2.17 -12.92
C GLU A 192 1.29 1.71 -11.56
N ALA A 193 2.33 0.88 -11.55
CA ALA A 193 2.98 0.37 -10.33
C ALA A 193 4.40 0.91 -10.16
N ALA A 194 4.82 1.19 -8.92
CA ALA A 194 6.21 1.13 -8.51
C ALA A 194 6.42 0.07 -7.45
N MET A 195 7.34 -0.84 -7.76
CA MET A 195 7.82 -1.86 -6.85
C MET A 195 9.18 -1.41 -6.30
N ILE A 196 9.29 -1.28 -4.99
CA ILE A 196 10.48 -0.77 -4.31
C ILE A 196 11.04 -1.86 -3.41
N PHE A 197 12.30 -2.23 -3.59
CA PHE A 197 12.96 -3.27 -2.79
C PHE A 197 14.34 -2.84 -2.30
N GLY A 198 14.79 -3.43 -1.20
CA GLY A 198 16.19 -3.39 -0.79
C GLY A 198 16.93 -4.61 -1.32
N VAL A 199 18.15 -4.43 -1.84
CA VAL A 199 18.95 -5.54 -2.40
C VAL A 199 19.39 -6.54 -1.32
N LYS A 200 19.45 -6.12 -0.06
CA LYS A 200 19.79 -6.99 1.07
C LYS A 200 18.56 -7.52 1.82
N ASP A 201 17.36 -7.30 1.30
CA ASP A 201 16.13 -7.84 1.87
C ASP A 201 16.09 -9.36 1.74
N THR A 202 16.06 -10.05 2.87
CA THR A 202 16.01 -11.52 2.95
C THR A 202 14.59 -12.07 2.83
N HIS A 203 13.56 -11.24 2.97
CA HIS A 203 12.17 -11.65 2.85
C HIS A 203 11.69 -11.70 1.40
N VAL A 204 12.37 -10.99 0.49
CA VAL A 204 12.10 -11.04 -0.95
C VAL A 204 13.44 -11.18 -1.68
N PRO A 205 13.98 -12.42 -1.77
CA PRO A 205 15.28 -12.66 -2.40
C PRO A 205 15.26 -12.31 -3.89
N ASP A 206 16.43 -12.23 -4.50
CA ASP A 206 16.65 -11.86 -5.91
C ASP A 206 15.71 -12.61 -6.86
N ALA A 207 15.67 -13.93 -6.77
CA ALA A 207 14.79 -14.78 -7.58
C ALA A 207 13.30 -14.46 -7.38
N GLY A 208 12.90 -14.07 -6.16
CA GLY A 208 11.53 -13.66 -5.87
C GLY A 208 11.18 -12.31 -6.51
N ARG A 209 12.10 -11.34 -6.45
CA ARG A 209 11.94 -10.04 -7.11
C ARG A 209 11.90 -10.18 -8.63
N ASP A 210 12.70 -11.08 -9.19
CA ASP A 210 12.70 -11.42 -10.60
C ASP A 210 11.41 -12.10 -11.04
N LEU A 211 10.86 -13.03 -10.25
CA LEU A 211 9.59 -13.67 -10.51
C LEU A 211 8.43 -12.67 -10.55
N ILE A 212 8.36 -11.77 -9.56
CA ILE A 212 7.34 -10.69 -9.55
C ILE A 212 7.46 -9.83 -10.81
N ARG A 213 8.68 -9.42 -11.16
CA ARG A 213 8.95 -8.61 -12.36
C ARG A 213 8.56 -9.32 -13.64
N ALA A 214 8.93 -10.59 -13.79
CA ALA A 214 8.60 -11.40 -14.96
C ALA A 214 7.08 -11.55 -15.13
N LYS A 215 6.37 -11.86 -14.04
CA LYS A 215 4.90 -11.99 -14.05
C LYS A 215 4.20 -10.67 -14.37
N MET A 216 4.63 -9.56 -13.78
CA MET A 216 4.09 -8.24 -14.11
C MET A 216 4.29 -7.88 -15.58
N ARG A 217 5.48 -8.15 -16.14
CA ARG A 217 5.77 -7.91 -17.55
C ARG A 217 4.93 -8.79 -18.47
N ALA A 218 4.80 -10.08 -18.16
CA ALA A 218 4.00 -11.02 -18.94
C ALA A 218 2.52 -10.60 -18.99
N ALA A 219 2.00 -10.04 -17.89
CA ALA A 219 0.65 -9.49 -17.82
C ALA A 219 0.50 -8.09 -18.45
N GLY A 220 1.57 -7.49 -18.96
CA GLY A 220 1.55 -6.15 -19.55
C GLY A 220 1.40 -5.00 -18.54
N VAL A 221 1.72 -5.24 -17.26
CA VAL A 221 1.63 -4.22 -16.22
C VAL A 221 2.67 -3.12 -16.45
N VAL A 222 2.21 -1.86 -16.44
CA VAL A 222 3.11 -0.69 -16.48
C VAL A 222 3.74 -0.52 -15.10
N ALA A 223 4.96 -1.03 -14.94
CA ALA A 223 5.65 -1.06 -13.65
C ALA A 223 7.07 -0.48 -13.71
N SER A 224 7.44 0.31 -12.69
CA SER A 224 8.82 0.68 -12.37
C SER A 224 9.34 -0.18 -11.23
N PHE A 225 10.60 -0.61 -11.32
CA PHE A 225 11.28 -1.36 -10.26
C PHE A 225 12.44 -0.52 -9.73
N HIS A 226 12.45 -0.28 -8.41
CA HIS A 226 13.50 0.45 -7.73
C HIS A 226 14.17 -0.46 -6.71
N GLU A 227 15.45 -0.72 -6.88
CA GLU A 227 16.22 -1.57 -5.98
C GLU A 227 17.38 -0.78 -5.38
N PHE A 228 17.41 -0.68 -4.05
CA PHE A 228 18.41 0.11 -3.34
C PHE A 228 19.53 -0.80 -2.81
N ALA A 229 20.75 -0.52 -3.25
CA ALA A 229 21.94 -1.19 -2.76
C ALA A 229 22.02 -1.05 -1.25
N TRP A 230 22.42 -2.14 -0.57
CA TRP A 230 22.60 -2.22 0.89
C TRP A 230 21.36 -2.06 1.76
N ALA A 231 20.24 -1.57 1.22
CA ALA A 231 18.98 -1.51 1.95
C ALA A 231 18.48 -2.92 2.30
N GLN A 232 18.09 -3.10 3.57
CA GLN A 232 17.50 -4.32 4.11
C GLN A 232 15.98 -4.12 4.28
N HIS A 233 15.22 -5.16 4.63
CA HIS A 233 13.79 -5.04 4.90
C HIS A 233 13.45 -3.94 5.91
N ALA A 234 12.30 -3.28 5.72
CA ALA A 234 11.83 -2.19 6.58
C ALA A 234 12.78 -0.96 6.62
N PHE A 235 13.57 -0.73 5.58
CA PHE A 235 14.55 0.37 5.54
C PHE A 235 13.94 1.78 5.55
N ILE A 236 12.64 1.94 5.36
CA ILE A 236 11.96 3.24 5.49
C ILE A 236 11.26 3.42 6.85
N ARG A 237 11.33 2.42 7.74
CA ARG A 237 10.73 2.48 9.06
C ARG A 237 11.67 3.17 10.04
N ASP A 238 11.26 4.32 10.54
CA ASP A 238 12.06 5.21 11.39
C ASP A 238 12.05 4.82 12.88
N GLU A 239 11.23 3.84 13.28
CA GLU A 239 11.26 3.25 14.63
C GLU A 239 11.44 1.72 14.58
N LEU A 240 12.19 1.18 15.54
CA LEU A 240 12.28 -0.25 15.82
C LEU A 240 12.52 -1.11 14.55
N SER A 241 13.35 -0.58 13.64
CA SER A 241 13.73 -1.19 12.36
C SER A 241 14.97 -2.08 12.46
N LYS A 242 15.46 -2.37 13.68
CA LYS A 242 16.68 -3.17 13.92
C LYS A 242 17.91 -2.57 13.22
N GLY A 243 18.03 -1.24 13.23
CA GLY A 243 19.16 -0.51 12.63
C GLY A 243 19.12 -0.43 11.11
N ARG A 244 17.97 -0.71 10.48
CA ARG A 244 17.83 -0.75 9.01
C ARG A 244 17.34 0.56 8.39
N TYR A 245 16.88 1.50 9.21
CA TYR A 245 16.36 2.78 8.72
C TYR A 245 17.42 3.56 7.94
N ASP A 246 17.11 3.86 6.67
CA ASP A 246 17.91 4.71 5.82
C ASP A 246 17.12 5.99 5.51
N PRO A 247 17.40 7.11 6.21
CA PRO A 247 16.67 8.36 6.00
C PRO A 247 16.94 8.99 4.63
N ALA A 248 18.11 8.76 4.02
CA ALA A 248 18.46 9.34 2.72
C ALA A 248 17.67 8.66 1.60
N VAL A 249 17.62 7.31 1.63
CA VAL A 249 16.79 6.54 0.70
C VAL A 249 15.31 6.81 0.94
N THR A 250 14.86 6.89 2.19
CA THR A 250 13.46 7.21 2.52
C THR A 250 13.03 8.53 1.90
N LYS A 251 13.85 9.58 2.03
CA LYS A 251 13.58 10.90 1.43
C LYS A 251 13.48 10.86 -0.09
N LEU A 252 14.36 10.10 -0.76
CA LEU A 252 14.30 9.90 -2.21
C LEU A 252 13.01 9.20 -2.63
N LEU A 253 12.59 8.19 -1.87
CA LEU A 253 11.38 7.44 -2.14
C LEU A 253 10.10 8.25 -1.94
N SER A 254 10.04 9.16 -0.97
CA SER A 254 8.91 10.09 -0.83
C SER A 254 8.65 10.85 -2.14
N SER A 255 9.71 11.22 -2.87
CA SER A 255 9.59 11.89 -4.17
C SER A 255 9.09 10.96 -5.28
N THR A 256 9.47 9.69 -5.24
CA THR A 256 9.01 8.67 -6.20
C THR A 256 7.51 8.40 -6.04
N THR A 257 7.05 8.27 -4.79
CA THR A 257 5.64 8.09 -4.45
C THR A 257 4.81 9.28 -4.90
N ALA A 258 5.27 10.49 -4.58
CA ALA A 258 4.63 11.73 -5.01
C ALA A 258 4.52 11.82 -6.53
N ARG A 259 5.54 11.39 -7.28
CA ARG A 259 5.54 11.42 -8.75
C ARG A 259 4.48 10.50 -9.34
N ILE A 260 4.37 9.26 -8.87
CA ILE A 260 3.43 8.27 -9.41
C ILE A 260 2.00 8.67 -9.05
N HIS A 261 1.77 9.03 -7.79
CA HIS A 261 0.47 9.53 -7.38
C HIS A 261 0.10 10.81 -8.12
N CYS A 262 0.98 11.80 -8.27
CA CYS A 262 0.61 13.04 -8.95
C CYS A 262 0.36 12.88 -10.47
N LYS A 263 1.07 11.96 -11.13
CA LYS A 263 0.86 11.67 -12.56
C LYS A 263 -0.52 11.08 -12.86
N ARG A 264 -1.06 10.26 -11.96
CA ARG A 264 -2.33 9.53 -12.17
C ARG A 264 -3.49 10.15 -11.39
N LEU A 265 -3.19 10.73 -10.24
CA LEU A 265 -4.12 11.33 -9.30
C LEU A 265 -3.95 12.86 -9.34
N HIS A 266 -4.47 13.48 -10.40
CA HIS A 266 -4.35 14.92 -10.60
C HIS A 266 -5.19 15.70 -9.56
N PHE A 267 -4.66 16.84 -9.12
CA PHE A 267 -5.36 17.76 -8.24
C PHE A 267 -6.32 18.65 -9.06
N GLU A 268 -7.58 18.74 -8.62
CA GLU A 268 -8.55 19.68 -9.21
C GLU A 268 -8.36 21.13 -8.72
N THR A 269 -7.64 21.33 -7.61
CA THR A 269 -7.41 22.68 -7.07
C THR A 269 -6.37 23.45 -7.89
N ALA A 270 -6.54 24.78 -7.94
CA ALA A 270 -5.62 25.72 -8.61
C ALA A 270 -4.16 25.68 -8.08
N LEU A 271 -3.86 24.84 -7.10
CA LEU A 271 -2.53 24.49 -6.60
C LEU A 271 -1.76 23.55 -7.56
N ARG A 272 -1.69 23.92 -8.85
CA ARG A 272 -0.81 23.27 -9.85
C ARG A 272 0.69 23.55 -9.63
N VAL A 273 1.05 24.36 -8.63
CA VAL A 273 2.34 25.07 -8.57
C VAL A 273 3.53 24.16 -8.24
N THR A 274 3.36 23.06 -7.52
CA THR A 274 4.47 22.15 -7.18
C THR A 274 4.66 21.00 -8.16
N CYS A 275 3.58 20.45 -8.72
CA CYS A 275 3.69 19.25 -9.55
C CYS A 275 3.92 19.51 -11.06
N SER A 276 3.45 20.64 -11.58
CA SER A 276 3.57 20.98 -13.02
C SER A 276 5.02 21.18 -13.49
N LYS A 277 5.94 21.52 -12.58
CA LYS A 277 7.36 21.75 -12.93
C LYS A 277 8.12 20.48 -13.33
N TYR A 278 7.68 19.29 -12.92
CA TYR A 278 8.37 18.03 -13.23
C TYR A 278 7.85 17.31 -14.48
N VAL A 279 6.56 17.48 -14.82
CA VAL A 279 5.95 16.77 -15.96
C VAL A 279 6.09 17.57 -17.27
N SER A 280 6.05 18.90 -17.21
CA SER A 280 6.07 19.75 -18.43
C SER A 280 7.42 19.83 -19.15
N LYS A 281 8.54 19.43 -18.53
CA LYS A 281 9.87 19.43 -19.16
C LYS A 281 10.22 18.13 -19.89
N SER A 282 9.46 17.05 -19.72
CA SER A 282 9.77 15.72 -20.31
C SER A 282 9.04 15.42 -21.61
N LEU A 283 8.13 16.30 -22.07
CA LEU A 283 7.33 16.11 -23.29
C LEU A 283 7.63 17.18 -24.37
N LYS A 284 8.77 17.87 -24.24
CA LYS A 284 9.33 18.73 -25.28
C LYS A 284 10.81 18.41 -25.44
N LYS A 285 11.10 17.28 -26.08
CA LYS A 285 12.27 17.02 -26.91
C LYS A 285 12.00 15.77 -27.73
#